data_AF-A0A1H7LXI2-F1
#
_entry.id   AF-A0A1H7LXI2-F1
#
_cell.length_a   1.000
_cell.length_b   1.000
_cell.length_c   1.000
_cell.angle_alpha   90.00
_cell.angle_beta   90.00
_cell.angle_gamma   90.00
#
_symmetry.space_group_name_H-M   'P 1'
#
loop_
_entity.id
_entity.type
_entity.pdbx_description
1 polymer ?
#
loop_
_entity_poly.entity_id
_entity_poly.type
_entity_poly.pdbx_seq_one_letter_code
_entity_poly.pdbx_strand_id
1 'polypeptide(L)'
;MTITAEFFKGYENTNDPEMDFRRREREKVNFYKSGKIRAVYLNEQTDIETDYGRIPAEFITFYEDGSIKRIFPRYGKIGAFWSEKNEAEITEYLDLKVGKTIYRSRPQCLYFYPDGKLKSITIYNSDTLIIRTKYGDIKTNIGVSFYRSGKIRSIEPAFKTEIEYKGKKIRPFNFFADGMHADNNSLVFDEEGYILSYI
;
A
#
# COMPACT_ATOMS: atom_id res chain seq x y z
N MET A 1 -3.25 -15.79 13.54
CA MET A 1 -4.61 -15.31 13.87
C MET A 1 -4.79 -13.98 13.15
N THR A 2 -5.81 -13.81 12.31
CA THR A 2 -5.95 -12.54 11.57
C THR A 2 -6.34 -11.42 12.53
N ILE A 3 -5.47 -10.42 12.69
CA ILE A 3 -5.70 -9.29 13.58
C ILE A 3 -6.86 -8.44 13.03
N THR A 4 -7.78 -8.06 13.91
CA THR A 4 -8.91 -7.15 13.61
C THR A 4 -8.88 -5.94 14.53
N ALA A 5 -9.69 -4.94 14.24
CA ALA A 5 -9.77 -3.72 15.05
C ALA A 5 -10.03 -3.98 16.55
N GLU A 6 -10.81 -5.01 16.91
CA GLU A 6 -11.10 -5.37 18.31
C GLU A 6 -9.85 -5.74 19.12
N PHE A 7 -8.78 -6.20 18.45
CA PHE A 7 -7.49 -6.47 19.09
C PHE A 7 -6.89 -5.22 19.76
N PHE A 8 -7.20 -4.03 19.21
CA PHE A 8 -6.68 -2.74 19.69
C PHE A 8 -7.63 -2.00 20.62
N LYS A 9 -8.67 -2.66 21.13
CA LYS A 9 -9.57 -2.06 22.10
C LYS A 9 -8.83 -1.72 23.39
N GLY A 10 -8.96 -0.47 23.84
CA GLY A 10 -8.24 0.03 25.02
C GLY A 10 -6.82 0.51 24.71
N TYR A 11 -6.35 0.44 23.46
CA TYR A 11 -5.00 0.88 23.06
C TYR A 11 -4.77 2.38 23.31
N GLU A 12 -5.84 3.18 23.31
CA GLU A 12 -5.81 4.59 23.68
C GLU A 12 -5.29 4.85 25.10
N ASN A 13 -5.36 3.85 25.99
CA ASN A 13 -4.90 3.95 27.38
C ASN A 13 -3.45 3.47 27.59
N THR A 14 -2.76 3.07 26.51
CA THR A 14 -1.34 2.69 26.61
C THR A 14 -0.48 3.89 26.99
N ASN A 15 0.67 3.66 27.62
CA ASN A 15 1.64 4.73 27.88
C ASN A 15 2.20 5.29 26.57
N ASP A 16 2.59 6.55 26.57
CA ASP A 16 3.34 7.11 25.45
C ASP A 16 4.77 6.57 25.45
N PRO A 17 5.29 6.13 24.29
CA PRO A 17 6.71 5.82 24.13
C PRO A 17 7.53 7.11 24.21
N GLU A 18 8.84 6.95 24.34
CA GLU A 18 9.79 8.06 24.31
C GLU A 18 9.63 8.93 23.05
N MET A 19 10.01 10.21 23.19
CA MET A 19 9.83 11.19 22.12
C MET A 19 10.85 10.97 20.99
N ASP A 20 10.35 10.51 19.84
CA ASP A 20 11.07 10.46 18.57
C ASP A 20 10.70 11.70 17.72
N PHE A 21 11.68 12.34 17.09
CA PHE A 21 11.47 13.49 16.19
C PHE A 21 10.63 13.12 14.94
N ARG A 22 10.57 11.83 14.57
CA ARG A 22 9.66 11.33 13.52
C ARG A 22 8.23 11.19 14.01
N ARG A 23 7.97 11.25 15.32
CA ARG A 23 6.64 10.96 15.86
C ARG A 23 5.67 12.09 15.49
N ARG A 24 4.47 11.70 15.06
CA ARG A 24 3.37 12.63 14.81
C ARG A 24 2.59 12.80 16.12
N GLU A 25 2.39 14.04 16.57
CA GLU A 25 1.43 14.34 17.64
C GLU A 25 0.01 14.06 17.12
N ARG A 26 -0.55 12.90 17.49
CA ARG A 26 -1.88 12.42 17.08
C ARG A 26 -2.47 11.51 18.16
N GLU A 27 -3.79 11.43 18.19
CA GLU A 27 -4.51 10.43 18.99
C GLU A 27 -4.11 9.01 18.58
N LYS A 28 -3.83 8.14 19.56
CA LYS A 28 -3.43 6.74 19.32
C LYS A 28 -4.50 5.96 18.59
N VAL A 29 -5.76 6.20 18.91
CA VAL A 29 -6.91 5.51 18.33
C VAL A 29 -7.90 6.53 17.81
N ASN A 30 -8.32 6.37 16.56
CA ASN A 30 -9.39 7.15 15.97
C ASN A 30 -10.60 6.25 15.76
N PHE A 31 -11.80 6.82 15.87
CA PHE A 31 -13.05 6.08 15.76
C PHE A 31 -13.91 6.57 14.58
N TYR A 32 -14.75 5.68 14.07
CA TYR A 32 -15.89 6.03 13.23
C TYR A 32 -16.97 6.70 14.07
N LYS A 33 -17.96 7.33 13.41
CA LYS A 33 -19.13 7.90 14.11
C LYS A 33 -19.92 6.85 14.91
N SER A 34 -19.84 5.58 14.50
CA SER A 34 -20.44 4.44 15.21
C SER A 34 -19.71 4.05 16.50
N GLY A 35 -18.55 4.65 16.80
CA GLY A 35 -17.69 4.29 17.93
C GLY A 35 -16.77 3.10 17.65
N LYS A 36 -16.81 2.51 16.45
CA LYS A 36 -15.87 1.46 16.06
C LYS A 36 -14.50 2.03 15.73
N ILE A 37 -13.44 1.29 16.03
CA ILE A 37 -12.06 1.69 15.74
C ILE A 37 -11.88 1.85 14.23
N ARG A 38 -11.41 3.03 13.82
CA ARG A 38 -11.11 3.41 12.44
C ARG A 38 -9.63 3.31 12.13
N ALA A 39 -8.78 3.71 13.07
CA ALA A 39 -7.34 3.71 12.88
C ALA A 39 -6.59 3.65 14.20
N VAL A 40 -5.40 3.06 14.18
CA VAL A 40 -4.51 2.91 15.33
C VAL A 40 -3.11 3.33 14.92
N TYR A 41 -2.56 4.33 15.61
CA TYR A 41 -1.17 4.74 15.56
C TYR A 41 -0.41 3.99 16.64
N LEU A 42 0.48 3.11 16.22
CA LEU A 42 1.21 2.25 17.13
C LEU A 42 2.39 3.01 17.73
N ASN A 43 2.55 2.86 19.04
CA ASN A 43 3.66 3.43 19.80
C ASN A 43 5.02 2.89 19.31
N GLU A 44 5.06 1.62 18.95
CA GLU A 44 6.23 0.92 18.44
C GLU A 44 5.82 0.13 17.20
N GLN A 45 6.78 -0.09 16.30
CA GLN A 45 6.54 -0.92 15.13
C GLN A 45 6.16 -2.33 15.59
N THR A 46 4.95 -2.78 15.23
CA THR A 46 4.38 -4.05 15.68
C THR A 46 4.12 -4.94 14.47
N ASP A 47 4.50 -6.22 14.57
CA ASP A 47 4.23 -7.20 13.53
C ASP A 47 2.74 -7.57 13.49
N ILE A 48 2.16 -7.45 12.30
CA ILE A 48 0.77 -7.81 12.03
C ILE A 48 0.74 -9.09 11.20
N GLU A 49 0.12 -10.14 11.74
CA GLU A 49 -0.08 -11.40 11.03
C GLU A 49 -1.15 -11.26 9.95
N THR A 50 -0.80 -11.60 8.71
CA THR A 50 -1.70 -11.62 7.55
C THR A 50 -1.49 -12.87 6.69
N ASP A 51 -2.39 -13.08 5.71
CA ASP A 51 -2.23 -14.08 4.65
C ASP A 51 -0.95 -13.88 3.81
N TYR A 52 -0.33 -12.70 3.90
CA TYR A 52 0.89 -12.32 3.18
C TYR A 52 2.14 -12.36 4.06
N GLY A 53 2.04 -12.96 5.25
CA GLY A 53 3.11 -13.06 6.24
C GLY A 53 2.98 -12.01 7.35
N ARG A 54 4.07 -11.85 8.11
CA ARG A 54 4.19 -10.81 9.13
C ARG A 54 4.54 -9.50 8.44
N ILE A 55 3.73 -8.48 8.68
CA ILE A 55 3.93 -7.14 8.14
C ILE A 55 4.18 -6.22 9.33
N PRO A 56 5.38 -5.62 9.48
CA PRO A 56 5.60 -4.62 10.50
C PRO A 56 4.70 -3.42 10.24
N ALA A 57 4.19 -2.78 11.29
CA ALA A 57 3.27 -1.65 11.17
C ALA A 57 3.56 -0.58 12.22
N GLU A 58 3.55 0.68 11.80
CA GLU A 58 3.48 1.86 12.70
C GLU A 58 2.08 2.49 12.66
N PHE A 59 1.30 2.25 11.59
CA PHE A 59 -0.07 2.76 11.48
C PHE A 59 -0.98 1.77 10.74
N ILE A 60 -2.18 1.57 11.28
CA ILE A 60 -3.18 0.66 10.71
C ILE A 60 -4.52 1.39 10.62
N THR A 61 -5.23 1.17 9.51
CA THR A 61 -6.63 1.59 9.37
C THR A 61 -7.52 0.40 9.17
N PHE A 62 -8.78 0.52 9.57
CA PHE A 62 -9.77 -0.53 9.53
C PHE A 62 -10.99 -0.11 8.71
N TYR A 63 -11.71 -1.08 8.18
CA TYR A 63 -13.08 -0.90 7.74
C TYR A 63 -14.01 -0.86 8.96
N GLU A 64 -15.25 -0.42 8.77
CA GLU A 64 -16.21 -0.32 9.87
C GLU A 64 -16.74 -1.69 10.34
N ASP A 65 -16.47 -2.77 9.63
CA ASP A 65 -16.66 -4.14 10.14
C ASP A 65 -15.51 -4.62 11.03
N GLY A 66 -14.45 -3.82 11.17
CA GLY A 66 -13.25 -4.12 11.97
C GLY A 66 -12.16 -4.87 11.19
N SER A 67 -12.39 -5.24 9.93
CA SER A 67 -11.36 -5.84 9.09
C SER A 67 -10.27 -4.82 8.74
N ILE A 68 -9.03 -5.30 8.54
CA ILE A 68 -7.92 -4.43 8.18
C ILE A 68 -8.20 -3.79 6.83
N LYS A 69 -8.05 -2.46 6.78
CA LYS A 69 -8.11 -1.67 5.58
C LYS A 69 -6.71 -1.43 5.05
N ARG A 70 -5.85 -0.71 5.78
CA ARG A 70 -4.48 -0.42 5.35
C ARG A 70 -3.47 -0.66 6.44
N ILE A 71 -2.27 -1.12 6.06
CA ILE A 71 -1.10 -1.22 6.92
C ILE A 71 -0.01 -0.33 6.35
N PHE A 72 0.60 0.50 7.20
CA PHE A 72 1.74 1.35 6.89
C PHE A 72 2.93 0.86 7.73
N PRO A 73 3.95 0.23 7.09
CA PRO A 73 5.11 -0.25 7.82
C PRO A 73 5.90 0.82 8.55
N ARG A 74 6.00 1.99 7.93
CA ARG A 74 6.51 3.22 8.54
C ARG A 74 5.50 4.34 8.35
N TYR A 75 5.36 5.19 9.35
CA TYR A 75 4.41 6.32 9.33
C TYR A 75 4.96 7.55 10.05
N GLY A 76 6.24 7.84 9.84
CA GLY A 76 6.92 9.02 10.38
C GLY A 76 6.35 10.35 9.87
N LYS A 77 6.63 11.42 10.60
CA LYS A 77 6.35 12.81 10.20
C LYS A 77 7.38 13.22 9.15
N ILE A 78 6.92 13.41 7.92
CA ILE A 78 7.75 14.02 6.87
C ILE A 78 7.85 15.52 7.15
N GLY A 79 9.06 16.07 7.05
CA GLY A 79 9.36 17.47 7.31
C GLY A 79 10.72 17.89 6.77
N ALA A 80 11.19 19.08 7.18
CA ALA A 80 12.45 19.65 6.66
C ALA A 80 13.69 18.76 6.91
N PHE A 81 13.70 17.99 7.99
CA PHE A 81 14.83 17.13 8.39
C PHE A 81 14.59 15.63 8.14
N TRP A 82 13.40 15.26 7.66
CA TRP A 82 13.03 13.87 7.46
C TRP A 82 12.16 13.73 6.20
N SER A 83 12.75 13.18 5.14
CA SER A 83 12.11 13.06 3.85
C SER A 83 11.41 11.71 3.66
N GLU A 84 10.55 11.61 2.64
CA GLU A 84 9.99 10.32 2.20
C GLU A 84 11.09 9.30 1.88
N LYS A 85 12.21 9.76 1.29
CA LYS A 85 13.37 8.91 1.01
C LYS A 85 13.98 8.34 2.29
N ASN A 86 14.02 9.10 3.38
CA ASN A 86 14.54 8.60 4.66
C ASN A 86 13.61 7.54 5.27
N GLU A 87 12.29 7.70 5.16
CA GLU A 87 11.34 6.62 5.53
C GLU A 87 11.59 5.35 4.68
N ALA A 88 11.82 5.51 3.38
CA ALA A 88 12.10 4.38 2.50
C ALA A 88 13.39 3.65 2.90
N GLU A 89 14.44 4.38 3.30
CA GLU A 89 15.74 3.81 3.70
C GLU A 89 15.65 2.89 4.92
N ILE A 90 14.72 3.15 5.85
CA ILE A 90 14.50 2.33 7.06
C ILE A 90 13.32 1.36 6.95
N THR A 91 12.66 1.32 5.80
CA THR A 91 11.57 0.38 5.54
C THR A 91 12.15 -0.93 5.02
N GLU A 92 11.75 -2.04 5.63
CA GLU A 92 12.20 -3.37 5.24
C GLU A 92 11.60 -3.79 3.90
N TYR A 93 12.36 -4.59 3.15
CA TYR A 93 11.82 -5.27 1.99
C TYR A 93 10.91 -6.42 2.43
N LEU A 94 9.70 -6.45 1.88
CA LEU A 94 8.76 -7.55 2.04
C LEU A 94 8.63 -8.33 0.74
N ASP A 95 8.56 -9.66 0.86
CA ASP A 95 8.28 -10.58 -0.24
C ASP A 95 6.79 -10.98 -0.19
N LEU A 96 5.95 -10.25 -0.93
CA LEU A 96 4.49 -10.41 -0.90
C LEU A 96 4.04 -11.38 -2.00
N LYS A 97 3.59 -12.57 -1.62
CA LYS A 97 3.05 -13.56 -2.56
C LYS A 97 1.59 -13.25 -2.90
N VAL A 98 1.35 -12.73 -4.10
CA VAL A 98 0.01 -12.45 -4.62
C VAL A 98 -0.28 -13.39 -5.79
N GLY A 99 -1.23 -14.31 -5.59
CA GLY A 99 -1.48 -15.40 -6.54
C GLY A 99 -0.24 -16.28 -6.73
N LYS A 100 0.29 -16.31 -7.95
CA LYS A 100 1.51 -17.08 -8.31
C LYS A 100 2.77 -16.21 -8.37
N THR A 101 2.67 -14.92 -8.10
CA THR A 101 3.77 -13.96 -8.22
C THR A 101 4.23 -13.51 -6.85
N ILE A 102 5.55 -13.33 -6.67
CA ILE A 102 6.12 -12.71 -5.49
C ILE A 102 6.53 -11.28 -5.87
N TYR A 103 6.01 -10.30 -5.14
CA TYR A 103 6.37 -8.90 -5.26
C TYR A 103 7.31 -8.53 -4.13
N ARG A 104 8.59 -8.34 -4.46
CA ARG A 104 9.60 -7.84 -3.53
C ARG A 104 9.64 -6.32 -3.59
N SER A 105 9.34 -5.65 -2.50
CA SER A 105 9.34 -4.18 -2.43
C SER A 105 9.49 -3.67 -1.00
N ARG A 106 9.79 -2.39 -0.83
CA ARG A 106 9.55 -1.67 0.43
C ARG A 106 8.19 -1.00 0.33
N PRO A 107 7.13 -1.57 0.94
CA PRO A 107 5.81 -0.99 0.81
C PRO A 107 5.71 0.23 1.72
N GLN A 108 5.31 1.36 1.15
CA GLN A 108 4.86 2.52 1.92
C GLN A 108 3.48 2.25 2.54
N CYS A 109 2.61 1.56 1.78
CA CYS A 109 1.26 1.24 2.20
C CYS A 109 0.79 -0.05 1.52
N LEU A 110 0.17 -0.93 2.30
CA LEU A 110 -0.56 -2.10 1.82
C LEU A 110 -2.05 -1.88 2.06
N TYR A 111 -2.86 -1.97 1.00
CA TYR A 111 -4.31 -1.84 1.07
C TYR A 111 -4.96 -3.19 0.87
N PHE A 112 -5.96 -3.51 1.68
CA PHE A 112 -6.68 -4.77 1.68
C PHE A 112 -8.17 -4.57 1.35
N TYR A 113 -8.77 -5.59 0.76
CA TYR A 113 -10.20 -5.80 0.74
C TYR A 113 -10.68 -6.26 2.13
N PRO A 114 -11.98 -6.11 2.48
CA PRO A 114 -12.50 -6.55 3.77
C PRO A 114 -12.32 -8.06 4.06
N ASP A 115 -12.18 -8.88 3.01
CA ASP A 115 -11.88 -10.32 3.09
C ASP A 115 -10.38 -10.62 3.33
N GLY A 116 -9.56 -9.60 3.55
CA GLY A 116 -8.13 -9.71 3.80
C GLY A 116 -7.27 -9.89 2.55
N LYS A 117 -7.85 -9.95 1.34
CA LYS A 117 -7.05 -10.02 0.11
C LYS A 117 -6.40 -8.67 -0.21
N LEU A 118 -5.16 -8.71 -0.68
CA LEU A 118 -4.40 -7.52 -1.03
C LEU A 118 -5.04 -6.84 -2.26
N LYS A 119 -5.30 -5.56 -2.10
CA LYS A 119 -5.94 -4.68 -3.08
C LYS A 119 -4.93 -3.79 -3.79
N SER A 120 -3.92 -3.31 -3.09
CA SER A 120 -2.80 -2.59 -3.71
C SER A 120 -1.54 -2.65 -2.85
N ILE A 121 -0.40 -2.54 -3.53
CA ILE A 121 0.91 -2.24 -2.95
C ILE A 121 1.27 -0.84 -3.44
N THR A 122 1.44 0.10 -2.52
CA THR A 122 2.03 1.40 -2.80
C THR A 122 3.48 1.38 -2.34
N ILE A 123 4.41 1.81 -3.20
CA ILE A 123 5.84 1.92 -2.90
C ILE A 123 6.23 3.39 -2.78
N TYR A 124 7.38 3.64 -2.17
CA TYR A 124 7.98 4.97 -2.14
C TYR A 124 8.33 5.46 -3.54
N ASN A 125 8.21 6.75 -3.79
CA ASN A 125 8.51 7.35 -5.11
C ASN A 125 9.98 7.18 -5.54
N SER A 126 10.89 6.96 -4.57
CA SER A 126 12.30 6.64 -4.83
C SER A 126 12.53 5.21 -5.33
N ASP A 127 11.52 4.36 -5.19
CA ASP A 127 11.58 2.94 -5.50
C ASP A 127 10.99 2.65 -6.87
N THR A 128 11.11 1.39 -7.27
CA THR A 128 10.59 0.91 -8.53
C THR A 128 10.13 -0.51 -8.37
N LEU A 129 8.98 -0.81 -8.97
CA LEU A 129 8.49 -2.17 -9.14
C LEU A 129 8.39 -2.50 -10.62
N ILE A 130 8.78 -3.73 -10.99
CA ILE A 130 8.63 -4.26 -12.34
C ILE A 130 7.41 -5.16 -12.35
N ILE A 131 6.46 -4.85 -13.23
CA ILE A 131 5.20 -5.55 -13.36
C ILE A 131 5.20 -6.32 -14.67
N ARG A 132 5.18 -7.65 -14.57
CA ARG A 132 5.10 -8.54 -15.74
C ARG A 132 3.67 -8.55 -16.26
N THR A 133 3.50 -8.17 -17.52
CA THR A 133 2.18 -8.15 -18.19
C THR A 133 2.24 -8.90 -19.51
N LYS A 134 1.07 -9.09 -20.16
CA LYS A 134 1.00 -9.60 -21.54
C LYS A 134 1.68 -8.69 -22.57
N TYR A 135 1.99 -7.46 -22.18
CA TYR A 135 2.59 -6.43 -23.04
C TYR A 135 4.06 -6.16 -22.66
N GLY A 136 4.69 -7.11 -21.96
CA GLY A 136 6.06 -7.00 -21.47
C GLY A 136 6.13 -6.52 -20.02
N ASP A 137 7.37 -6.28 -19.60
CA ASP A 137 7.69 -5.79 -18.28
C ASP A 137 7.49 -4.27 -18.23
N ILE A 138 6.60 -3.83 -17.35
CA ILE A 138 6.26 -2.42 -17.17
C ILE A 138 6.80 -1.95 -15.84
N LYS A 139 7.60 -0.88 -15.87
CA LYS A 139 8.12 -0.22 -14.69
C LYS A 139 7.04 0.69 -14.09
N THR A 140 6.91 0.70 -12.77
CA THR A 140 6.11 1.67 -12.00
C THR A 140 6.91 2.21 -10.82
N ASN A 141 6.67 3.47 -10.47
CA ASN A 141 7.22 4.16 -9.29
C ASN A 141 6.14 4.57 -8.28
N ILE A 142 4.90 4.09 -8.43
CA ILE A 142 3.79 4.28 -7.48
C ILE A 142 3.37 2.94 -6.87
N GLY A 143 3.27 1.90 -7.69
CA GLY A 143 2.93 0.56 -7.25
C GLY A 143 1.91 -0.14 -8.16
N VAL A 144 1.14 -1.06 -7.59
CA VAL A 144 0.23 -1.93 -8.34
C VAL A 144 -1.06 -2.18 -7.56
N SER A 145 -2.20 -2.21 -8.27
CA SER A 145 -3.48 -2.66 -7.73
C SER A 145 -3.86 -4.04 -8.25
N PHE A 146 -4.66 -4.75 -7.47
CA PHE A 146 -5.10 -6.11 -7.75
C PHE A 146 -6.62 -6.26 -7.67
N TYR A 147 -7.13 -7.22 -8.42
CA TYR A 147 -8.43 -7.82 -8.17
C TYR A 147 -8.36 -8.74 -6.95
N ARG A 148 -9.52 -9.12 -6.39
CA ARG A 148 -9.59 -10.11 -5.29
C ARG A 148 -8.97 -11.46 -5.65
N SER A 149 -8.97 -11.82 -6.92
CA SER A 149 -8.30 -13.02 -7.45
C SER A 149 -6.77 -12.95 -7.38
N GLY A 150 -6.20 -11.78 -7.05
CA GLY A 150 -4.76 -11.51 -7.07
C GLY A 150 -4.21 -11.19 -8.46
N LYS A 151 -5.08 -11.08 -9.48
CA LYS A 151 -4.70 -10.61 -10.81
C LYS A 151 -4.44 -9.10 -10.78
N ILE A 152 -3.48 -8.63 -11.59
CA ILE A 152 -3.19 -7.21 -11.71
C ILE A 152 -4.43 -6.51 -12.27
N ARG A 153 -4.87 -5.46 -11.58
CA ARG A 153 -6.00 -4.63 -12.00
C ARG A 153 -5.53 -3.37 -12.68
N SER A 154 -4.55 -2.67 -12.11
CA SER A 154 -4.00 -1.47 -12.74
C SER A 154 -2.63 -1.11 -12.20
N ILE A 155 -1.88 -0.35 -12.99
CA ILE A 155 -0.57 0.21 -12.64
C ILE A 155 -0.45 1.61 -13.21
N GLU A 156 0.31 2.49 -12.56
CA GLU A 156 0.72 3.75 -13.17
C GLU A 156 2.11 3.51 -13.77
N PRO A 157 2.25 3.45 -15.10
CA PRO A 157 3.53 3.23 -15.73
C PRO A 157 4.49 4.38 -15.41
N ALA A 158 5.79 4.10 -15.39
CA ALA A 158 6.79 5.15 -15.27
C ALA A 158 6.69 6.12 -16.47
N PHE A 159 7.03 7.39 -16.25
CA PHE A 159 6.98 8.40 -17.31
C PHE A 159 7.72 7.94 -18.58
N LYS A 160 7.09 8.17 -19.75
CA LYS A 160 7.57 7.73 -21.09
C LYS A 160 7.60 6.22 -21.32
N THR A 161 6.97 5.40 -20.48
CA THR A 161 6.76 3.99 -20.80
C THR A 161 5.97 3.85 -22.10
N GLU A 162 6.50 3.08 -23.05
CA GLU A 162 5.87 2.81 -24.34
C GLU A 162 5.46 1.34 -24.40
N ILE A 163 4.22 1.10 -24.83
CA ILE A 163 3.63 -0.24 -24.89
C ILE A 163 3.05 -0.46 -26.29
N GLU A 164 3.26 -1.65 -26.85
CA GLU A 164 2.59 -2.06 -28.08
C GLU A 164 1.21 -2.66 -27.78
N TYR A 165 0.17 -2.03 -28.30
CA TYR A 165 -1.21 -2.46 -28.14
C TYR A 165 -1.96 -2.36 -29.48
N LYS A 166 -2.48 -3.49 -29.96
CA LYS A 166 -3.23 -3.59 -31.23
C LYS A 166 -2.47 -2.97 -32.43
N GLY A 167 -1.16 -3.25 -32.53
CA GLY A 167 -0.29 -2.75 -33.59
C GLY A 167 0.06 -1.26 -33.50
N LYS A 168 -0.25 -0.60 -32.37
CA LYS A 168 0.09 0.81 -32.13
C LYS A 168 0.95 0.95 -30.88
N LYS A 169 1.84 1.94 -30.89
CA LYS A 169 2.60 2.36 -29.71
C LYS A 169 1.76 3.35 -28.91
N ILE A 170 1.51 3.05 -27.64
CA ILE A 170 0.81 3.92 -26.69
C ILE A 170 1.75 4.28 -25.53
N ARG A 171 1.47 5.40 -24.86
CA ARG A 171 2.22 5.88 -23.68
C ARG A 171 1.28 6.19 -22.53
N PRO A 172 0.72 5.16 -21.89
CA PRO A 172 -0.25 5.34 -20.82
C PRO A 172 0.45 5.96 -19.61
N PHE A 173 0.11 7.21 -19.30
CA PHE A 173 0.70 7.96 -18.19
C PHE A 173 -0.20 9.13 -17.83
N ASN A 174 -0.64 9.19 -16.57
CA ASN A 174 -1.42 10.31 -16.08
C ASN A 174 -0.55 11.26 -15.24
N PHE A 175 -0.29 12.47 -15.75
CA PHE A 175 0.42 13.53 -15.02
C PHE A 175 -0.29 13.96 -13.72
N PHE A 176 -1.58 13.69 -13.63
CA PHE A 176 -2.42 13.98 -12.45
C PHE A 176 -2.75 12.71 -11.66
N ALA A 177 -2.01 11.62 -11.87
CA ALA A 177 -2.13 10.44 -11.03
C ALA A 177 -1.89 10.82 -9.57
N ASP A 178 -2.67 10.20 -8.68
CA ASP A 178 -2.48 10.36 -7.26
C ASP A 178 -1.20 9.60 -6.84
N GLY A 179 -0.09 10.33 -6.79
CA GLY A 179 1.22 9.79 -6.38
C GLY A 179 1.27 9.29 -4.94
N MET A 180 0.19 9.41 -4.16
CA MET A 180 0.14 8.94 -2.77
C MET A 180 -0.29 7.47 -2.64
N HIS A 181 -0.98 6.90 -3.64
CA HIS A 181 -1.47 5.53 -3.57
C HIS A 181 -1.62 4.89 -4.95
N ALA A 182 -1.28 3.61 -5.04
CA ALA A 182 -1.47 2.80 -6.25
C ALA A 182 -2.94 2.33 -6.46
N ASP A 183 -3.93 2.98 -5.86
CA ASP A 183 -5.32 2.50 -5.79
C ASP A 183 -6.11 2.73 -7.10
N ASN A 184 -5.74 3.77 -7.84
CA ASN A 184 -6.34 4.16 -9.11
C ASN A 184 -5.23 4.66 -10.06
N ASN A 185 -5.04 3.97 -11.17
CA ASN A 185 -3.92 4.20 -12.07
C ASN A 185 -4.39 4.29 -13.52
N SER A 186 -3.57 4.90 -14.38
CA SER A 186 -3.88 5.12 -15.79
C SER A 186 -4.07 3.82 -16.58
N LEU A 187 -3.19 2.82 -16.43
CA LEU A 187 -3.24 1.59 -17.21
C LEU A 187 -4.01 0.50 -16.47
N VAL A 188 -5.18 0.11 -17.00
CA VAL A 188 -6.11 -0.83 -16.38
C VAL A 188 -6.25 -2.10 -17.22
N PHE A 189 -6.26 -3.25 -16.56
CA PHE A 189 -6.37 -4.57 -17.15
C PHE A 189 -7.63 -5.29 -16.67
N ASP A 190 -8.13 -6.26 -17.43
CA ASP A 190 -9.11 -7.26 -16.97
C ASP A 190 -8.42 -8.39 -16.18
N GLU A 191 -9.21 -9.34 -15.67
CA GLU A 191 -8.69 -10.48 -14.90
C GLU A 191 -7.86 -11.46 -15.77
N GLU A 192 -8.10 -11.44 -17.09
CA GLU A 192 -7.33 -12.17 -18.09
C GLU A 192 -6.00 -11.47 -18.43
N GLY A 193 -5.81 -10.21 -18.03
CA GLY A 193 -4.60 -9.41 -18.22
C GLY A 193 -4.53 -8.63 -19.53
N TYR A 194 -5.66 -8.42 -20.22
CA TYR A 194 -5.75 -7.53 -21.39
C TYR A 194 -6.07 -6.10 -20.95
N ILE A 195 -5.54 -5.12 -21.69
CA ILE A 195 -5.82 -3.71 -21.43
C ILE A 195 -7.31 -3.42 -21.67
N LEU A 196 -7.99 -2.96 -20.60
CA LEU A 196 -9.36 -2.48 -20.61
C LEU A 196 -9.44 -0.98 -20.92
N SER A 197 -8.57 -0.18 -20.32
CA SER A 197 -8.53 1.27 -20.52
C SER A 197 -7.14 1.84 -20.24
N TYR A 198 -6.86 2.98 -20.85
CA TYR A 198 -5.68 3.79 -20.55
C TYR A 198 -5.96 5.28 -20.78
N ILE A 199 -5.15 6.12 -20.14
CA ILE A 199 -5.10 7.59 -20.34
C ILE A 199 -3.71 7.96 -20.84
#